data_AF-A0A931H505-F1
#
_entry.id   AF-A0A931H505-F1
#
_cell.length_a   1.000
_cell.length_b   1.000
_cell.length_c   1.000
_cell.angle_alpha   90.00
_cell.angle_beta   90.00
_cell.angle_gamma   90.00
#
_symmetry.space_group_name_H-M   'P 1'
#
loop_
_entity.id
_entity.type
_entity.pdbx_description
1 polymer ?
#
loop_
_entity_poly.entity_id
_entity_poly.type
_entity_poly.pdbx_seq_one_letter_code
_entity_poly.pdbx_strand_id
1 'polypeptide(L)'
;MMSLFTSLRALLLVAALAAFGSAQANTMVRLHTILGPIDMSLLDSEAPRTVANFLAYVRAGDYTDDFIHRSAWLTSPATPFVIQGGGYLWTDKIYAIPSRGNLLNEFSPTRSNVRGTVAMAKGSTPDSATSQWFINMGNNAANLDNQNGGFTVFARVTAPSMAVADRIANLPRVNAGSPFTELPVYNLVNSTTVTRDNAVLITEVTEFPAVQTTSDRIFNYLEANFPQYAQPSKAFTGQAQGYDYRYYSGTNVYVGTKDGQVWYLLGAGDGVAHSLGTVADWLAVAQGAGY
;
A
#
# COMPACT_ATOMS: atom_id res chain seq x y z
N MET A 1 58.72 -38.28 -20.22
CA MET A 1 58.91 -37.15 -21.15
C MET A 1 57.57 -36.81 -21.77
N MET A 2 57.12 -35.54 -21.62
CA MET A 2 56.05 -34.83 -22.38
C MET A 2 54.63 -35.45 -22.38
N SER A 3 53.52 -34.74 -22.11
CA SER A 3 53.26 -33.30 -22.02
C SER A 3 51.99 -33.07 -21.19
N LEU A 4 52.07 -32.11 -20.25
CA LEU A 4 50.94 -31.51 -19.54
C LEU A 4 50.20 -30.50 -20.44
N PHE A 5 49.00 -30.11 -20.00
CA PHE A 5 48.23 -28.91 -20.39
C PHE A 5 47.65 -28.85 -21.80
N THR A 6 46.36 -29.16 -21.91
CA THR A 6 45.32 -28.41 -22.64
C THR A 6 44.05 -29.26 -22.54
N SER A 7 43.11 -28.97 -21.65
CA SER A 7 41.83 -28.37 -22.09
C SER A 7 40.94 -28.03 -20.89
N LEU A 8 41.50 -27.39 -19.84
CA LEU A 8 40.72 -26.90 -18.70
C LEU A 8 40.27 -25.45 -18.92
N ARG A 9 39.65 -25.14 -20.06
CA ARG A 9 39.18 -23.78 -20.40
C ARG A 9 37.75 -23.72 -20.96
N ALA A 10 36.98 -24.80 -20.86
CA ALA A 10 35.57 -24.82 -21.30
C ALA A 10 34.55 -24.92 -20.15
N LEU A 11 34.97 -24.84 -18.89
CA LEU A 11 34.09 -24.98 -17.72
C LEU A 11 34.00 -23.72 -16.84
N LEU A 12 34.26 -22.54 -17.41
CA LEU A 12 34.20 -21.25 -16.70
C LEU A 12 33.32 -20.20 -17.40
N LEU A 13 32.58 -20.58 -18.45
CA LEU A 13 31.70 -19.67 -19.20
C LEU A 13 30.20 -20.03 -19.14
N VAL A 14 29.78 -20.89 -18.18
CA VAL A 14 28.35 -21.20 -17.95
C VAL A 14 27.87 -20.73 -16.56
N ALA A 15 28.77 -20.38 -15.65
CA ALA A 15 28.40 -19.93 -14.30
C ALA A 15 28.19 -18.41 -14.15
N ALA A 16 28.31 -17.62 -15.23
CA ALA A 16 28.26 -16.16 -15.18
C ALA A 16 26.91 -15.54 -15.62
N LEU A 17 25.87 -16.35 -15.88
CA LEU A 17 24.54 -15.85 -16.31
C LEU A 17 23.41 -15.97 -15.27
N ALA A 18 23.71 -16.35 -14.02
CA ALA A 18 22.69 -16.60 -12.99
C ALA A 18 22.68 -15.58 -11.83
N ALA A 19 23.18 -14.37 -12.04
CA ALA A 19 23.13 -13.29 -11.06
C ALA A 19 22.63 -11.97 -11.66
N PHE A 20 21.65 -12.03 -12.56
CA PHE A 20 20.72 -10.92 -12.65
C PHE A 20 19.80 -11.04 -11.46
N GLY A 21 20.19 -10.41 -10.35
CA GLY A 21 19.27 -10.20 -9.24
C GLY A 21 18.03 -9.53 -9.82
N SER A 22 16.90 -10.23 -9.80
CA SER A 22 15.62 -9.62 -10.10
C SER A 22 15.50 -8.40 -9.19
N ALA A 23 15.42 -7.20 -9.76
CA ALA A 23 14.99 -6.03 -9.00
C ALA A 23 13.65 -6.40 -8.39
N GLN A 24 13.64 -6.70 -7.09
CA GLN A 24 12.41 -7.07 -6.41
C GLN A 24 11.49 -5.86 -6.54
N ALA A 25 10.35 -6.06 -7.19
CA ALA A 25 9.35 -5.01 -7.27
C ALA A 25 8.97 -4.61 -5.84
N ASN A 26 8.83 -3.30 -5.61
CA ASN A 26 8.50 -2.79 -4.29
C ASN A 26 7.21 -3.44 -3.75
N THR A 27 7.04 -3.52 -2.44
CA THR A 27 5.77 -3.94 -1.85
C THR A 27 4.74 -2.83 -2.04
N MET A 28 3.50 -3.16 -2.43
CA MET A 28 2.41 -2.19 -2.39
C MET A 28 1.55 -2.41 -1.17
N VAL A 29 1.01 -1.32 -0.64
CA VAL A 29 0.05 -1.33 0.45
C VAL A 29 -1.13 -0.44 0.10
N ARG A 30 -2.33 -0.91 0.44
CA ARG A 30 -3.58 -0.15 0.35
C ARG A 30 -4.09 0.19 1.74
N LEU A 31 -4.36 1.46 1.97
CA LEU A 31 -5.19 1.93 3.09
C LEU A 31 -6.64 1.97 2.61
N HIS A 32 -7.52 1.15 3.18
CA HIS A 32 -8.95 1.18 2.88
C HIS A 32 -9.61 2.26 3.73
N THR A 33 -9.78 3.47 3.18
CA THR A 33 -10.40 4.58 3.92
C THR A 33 -11.87 4.73 3.58
N ILE A 34 -12.66 5.32 4.48
CA ILE A 34 -14.08 5.63 4.24
C ILE A 34 -14.32 6.59 3.06
N LEU A 35 -13.27 7.27 2.57
CA LEU A 35 -13.34 8.17 1.41
C LEU A 35 -12.79 7.56 0.12
N GLY A 36 -12.34 6.30 0.18
CA GLY A 36 -11.74 5.55 -0.92
C GLY A 36 -10.38 4.95 -0.57
N PRO A 37 -9.83 4.07 -1.42
CA PRO A 37 -8.53 3.46 -1.20
C PRO A 37 -7.39 4.47 -1.40
N ILE A 38 -6.31 4.32 -0.62
CA ILE A 38 -5.02 4.98 -0.87
C ILE A 38 -3.96 3.92 -1.06
N ASP A 39 -3.46 3.81 -2.28
CA ASP A 39 -2.38 2.90 -2.63
C ASP A 39 -1.04 3.60 -2.51
N MET A 40 -0.07 2.90 -1.94
CA MET A 40 1.32 3.35 -1.83
C MET A 40 2.30 2.24 -2.23
N SER A 41 3.36 2.64 -2.93
CA SER A 41 4.54 1.81 -3.16
C SER A 41 5.51 2.05 -2.02
N LEU A 42 5.86 1.00 -1.29
CA LEU A 42 6.94 1.05 -0.31
C LEU A 42 8.30 1.19 -1.02
N LEU A 43 9.34 1.56 -0.28
CA LEU A 43 10.71 1.71 -0.78
C LEU A 43 11.60 0.64 -0.14
N ASP A 44 11.27 -0.63 -0.40
CA ASP A 44 11.81 -1.81 0.30
C ASP A 44 13.34 -1.87 0.33
N SER A 45 13.99 -1.48 -0.77
CA SER A 45 15.46 -1.48 -0.88
C SER A 45 16.10 -0.22 -0.30
N GLU A 46 15.37 0.90 -0.23
CA GLU A 46 15.92 2.20 0.14
C GLU A 46 15.76 2.53 1.63
N ALA A 47 14.69 2.04 2.28
CA ALA A 47 14.40 2.20 3.71
C ALA A 47 13.96 0.86 4.34
N PRO A 48 14.81 -0.19 4.28
CA PRO A 48 14.40 -1.56 4.57
C PRO A 48 13.92 -1.77 6.01
N ARG A 49 14.53 -1.12 7.02
CA ARG A 49 14.11 -1.29 8.41
C ARG A 49 12.77 -0.62 8.67
N THR A 50 12.55 0.54 8.07
CA THR A 50 11.32 1.30 8.18
C THR A 50 10.17 0.58 7.49
N VAL A 51 10.41 0.06 6.28
CA VAL A 51 9.44 -0.77 5.56
C VAL A 51 9.11 -2.04 6.34
N ALA A 52 10.12 -2.76 6.85
CA ALA A 52 9.90 -3.95 7.65
C ALA A 52 9.07 -3.67 8.91
N ASN A 53 9.33 -2.55 9.59
CA ASN A 53 8.54 -2.12 10.74
C ASN A 53 7.09 -1.80 10.35
N PHE A 54 6.88 -0.99 9.31
CA PHE A 54 5.54 -0.64 8.85
C PHE A 54 4.73 -1.90 8.51
N LEU A 55 5.32 -2.82 7.75
CA LEU A 55 4.71 -4.09 7.39
C LEU A 55 4.46 -5.00 8.60
N ALA A 56 5.25 -4.92 9.67
CA ALA A 56 4.99 -5.66 10.89
C ALA A 56 3.67 -5.24 11.56
N TYR A 57 3.35 -3.93 11.57
CA TYR A 57 2.05 -3.44 12.04
C TYR A 57 0.90 -3.84 11.09
N VAL A 58 1.11 -3.73 9.77
CA VAL A 58 0.12 -4.16 8.75
C VAL A 58 -0.25 -5.63 8.93
N ARG A 59 0.75 -6.52 8.99
CA ARG A 59 0.55 -7.98 9.08
C ARG A 59 -0.05 -8.43 10.41
N ALA A 60 0.14 -7.65 11.47
CA ALA A 60 -0.47 -7.89 12.76
C ALA A 60 -1.92 -7.39 12.87
N GLY A 61 -2.39 -6.61 11.89
CA GLY A 61 -3.71 -5.97 11.94
C GLY A 61 -3.76 -4.74 12.85
N ASP A 62 -2.61 -4.20 13.26
CA ASP A 62 -2.54 -3.08 14.22
C ASP A 62 -3.11 -1.77 13.63
N TYR A 63 -3.17 -1.65 12.30
CA TYR A 63 -3.78 -0.51 11.60
C TYR A 63 -5.25 -0.74 11.21
N THR A 64 -5.85 -1.88 11.59
CA THR A 64 -7.31 -2.07 11.44
C THR A 64 -8.03 -1.13 12.40
N ASP A 65 -9.02 -0.41 11.87
CA ASP A 65 -9.75 0.66 12.58
C ASP A 65 -8.86 1.83 13.07
N ASP A 66 -7.65 1.98 12.50
CA ASP A 66 -6.87 3.21 12.59
C ASP A 66 -7.68 4.38 11.98
N PHE A 67 -7.31 5.61 12.29
CA PHE A 67 -7.91 6.78 11.66
C PHE A 67 -6.89 7.89 11.46
N ILE A 68 -7.17 8.75 10.48
CA ILE A 68 -6.39 9.97 10.29
C ILE A 68 -6.68 10.91 11.47
N HIS A 69 -5.85 10.81 12.51
CA HIS A 69 -6.04 11.51 13.77
C HIS A 69 -5.55 12.97 13.72
N ARG A 70 -4.83 13.34 12.65
CA ARG A 70 -4.36 14.70 12.42
C ARG A 70 -4.26 15.03 10.93
N SER A 71 -4.80 16.18 10.54
CA SER A 71 -4.61 16.80 9.23
C SER A 71 -4.07 18.21 9.44
N ALA A 72 -2.75 18.39 9.28
CA ALA A 72 -2.07 19.64 9.59
C ALA A 72 -2.01 20.56 8.37
N TRP A 73 -2.13 21.86 8.61
CA TRP A 73 -2.04 22.90 7.57
C TRP A 73 -0.98 23.94 7.91
N LEU A 74 -0.27 24.41 6.90
CA LEU A 74 0.55 25.62 7.01
C LEU A 74 -0.38 26.83 7.11
N THR A 75 0.03 27.86 7.85
CA THR A 75 -0.77 29.08 8.06
C THR A 75 -0.54 30.13 6.97
N SER A 76 0.61 30.10 6.30
CA SER A 76 0.97 31.06 5.25
C SER A 76 1.93 30.44 4.21
N PRO A 77 1.45 30.17 2.97
CA PRO A 77 0.05 30.17 2.56
C PRO A 77 -0.75 29.06 3.26
N ALA A 78 -2.07 29.27 3.41
CA ALA A 78 -2.98 28.28 3.96
C ALA A 78 -3.06 27.04 3.03
N THR A 79 -2.25 26.03 3.31
CA THR A 79 -2.07 24.84 2.46
C THR A 79 -1.92 23.59 3.30
N PRO A 80 -2.43 22.43 2.86
CA PRO A 80 -2.20 21.16 3.52
C PRO A 80 -0.70 20.86 3.71
N PHE A 81 -0.30 20.52 4.94
CA PHE A 81 1.06 20.13 5.29
C PHE A 81 1.22 18.62 5.25
N VAL A 82 0.53 17.92 6.17
CA VAL A 82 0.55 16.45 6.28
C VAL A 82 -0.79 15.91 6.75
N ILE A 83 -1.13 14.68 6.37
CA ILE A 83 -2.15 13.88 7.05
C ILE A 83 -1.47 12.71 7.74
N GLN A 84 -1.86 12.43 8.98
CA GLN A 84 -1.13 11.54 9.88
C GLN A 84 -2.05 10.47 10.46
N GLY A 85 -1.55 9.23 10.45
CA GLY A 85 -2.21 8.01 10.92
C GLY A 85 -1.23 7.12 11.69
N GLY A 86 -1.63 5.89 11.99
CA GLY A 86 -0.82 4.86 12.65
C GLY A 86 -0.57 5.11 14.14
N GLY A 87 -1.32 6.04 14.75
CA GLY A 87 -1.16 6.40 16.16
C GLY A 87 -2.23 5.82 17.07
N TYR A 88 -3.44 5.68 16.55
CA TYR A 88 -4.62 5.38 17.34
C TYR A 88 -5.62 4.58 16.51
N LEU A 89 -6.25 3.59 17.13
CA LEU A 89 -7.40 2.90 16.57
C LEU A 89 -8.66 3.26 17.35
N TRP A 90 -9.80 3.23 16.67
CA TRP A 90 -11.10 3.50 17.28
C TRP A 90 -12.04 2.32 17.03
N THR A 91 -12.28 1.53 18.07
CA THR A 91 -13.28 0.45 18.07
C THR A 91 -14.50 0.89 18.88
N ASP A 92 -14.65 0.42 20.12
CA ASP A 92 -15.64 0.93 21.09
C ASP A 92 -15.19 2.27 21.71
N LYS A 93 -13.87 2.44 21.83
CA LYS A 93 -13.20 3.67 22.26
C LYS A 93 -11.87 3.82 21.52
N ILE A 94 -11.19 4.92 21.78
CA ILE A 94 -9.89 5.22 21.19
C ILE A 94 -8.79 4.55 22.02
N TYR A 95 -7.89 3.84 21.35
CA TYR A 95 -6.69 3.24 21.92
C TYR A 95 -5.47 3.70 21.16
N ALA A 96 -4.35 3.89 21.85
CA ALA A 96 -3.06 4.07 21.19
C ALA A 96 -2.60 2.73 20.58
N ILE A 97 -2.07 2.78 19.36
CA ILE A 97 -1.43 1.62 18.74
C ILE A 97 -0.14 1.30 19.52
N PRO A 98 0.03 0.08 20.05
CA PRO A 98 1.19 -0.25 20.88
C PRO A 98 2.50 -0.18 20.11
N SER A 99 3.51 0.50 20.67
CA SER A 99 4.84 0.58 20.09
C SER A 99 5.56 -0.78 20.10
N ARG A 100 6.23 -1.12 18.99
CA ARG A 100 7.15 -2.26 18.84
C ARG A 100 8.61 -1.89 19.12
N GLY A 101 8.84 -0.73 19.74
CA GLY A 101 10.16 -0.15 19.96
C GLY A 101 10.52 0.91 18.93
N ASN A 102 11.54 1.70 19.26
CA ASN A 102 11.98 2.80 18.41
C ASN A 102 12.81 2.29 17.22
N LEU A 103 12.65 2.95 16.08
CA LEU A 103 13.46 2.72 14.88
C LEU A 103 14.65 3.67 14.79
N LEU A 104 15.77 3.14 14.32
CA LEU A 104 16.86 3.95 13.79
C LEU A 104 16.39 4.70 12.55
N ASN A 105 16.63 6.00 12.51
CA ASN A 105 16.23 6.85 11.38
C ASN A 105 17.02 6.47 10.11
N GLU A 106 16.31 6.21 9.01
CA GLU A 106 16.87 5.92 7.68
C GLU A 106 16.66 7.08 6.70
N PHE A 107 16.65 8.31 7.21
CA PHE A 107 16.54 9.50 6.35
C PHE A 107 17.72 9.54 5.36
N SER A 108 17.40 9.93 4.11
CA SER A 108 18.39 10.20 3.06
C SER A 108 17.97 11.47 2.31
N PRO A 109 18.90 12.39 2.00
CA PRO A 109 18.63 13.55 1.15
C PRO A 109 18.11 13.17 -0.24
N THR A 110 18.41 11.97 -0.74
CA THR A 110 17.89 11.46 -2.02
C THR A 110 16.41 11.03 -1.93
N ARG A 111 15.88 10.87 -0.72
CA ARG A 111 14.48 10.56 -0.40
C ARG A 111 13.84 11.70 0.40
N SER A 112 13.79 12.86 -0.23
CA SER A 112 13.28 14.09 0.35
C SER A 112 11.77 14.05 0.66
N ASN A 113 11.34 14.76 1.70
CA ASN A 113 9.94 14.90 2.12
C ASN A 113 9.14 15.81 1.19
N VAL A 114 8.88 15.33 -0.02
CA VAL A 114 8.08 16.02 -1.05
C VAL A 114 6.66 15.48 -1.13
N ARG A 115 5.78 16.20 -1.84
CA ARG A 115 4.37 15.83 -1.98
C ARG A 115 4.20 14.38 -2.44
N GLY A 116 3.27 13.66 -1.80
CA GLY A 116 2.93 12.27 -2.10
C GLY A 116 3.88 11.24 -1.51
N THR A 117 4.95 11.66 -0.81
CA THR A 117 5.78 10.73 -0.03
C THR A 117 5.12 10.42 1.31
N VAL A 118 5.39 9.22 1.83
CA VAL A 118 4.99 8.78 3.17
C VAL A 118 6.24 8.65 4.02
N ALA A 119 6.22 9.26 5.20
CA ALA A 119 7.34 9.25 6.13
C ALA A 119 6.89 8.88 7.56
N MET A 120 7.82 8.37 8.35
CA MET A 120 7.54 8.04 9.75
C MET A 120 7.45 9.30 10.61
N ALA A 121 6.38 9.43 11.40
CA ALA A 121 6.36 10.41 12.47
C ALA A 121 7.28 9.97 13.61
N LYS A 122 7.92 10.92 14.27
CA LYS A 122 8.85 10.69 15.38
C LYS A 122 8.72 11.76 16.45
N GLY A 123 9.18 11.43 17.64
CA GLY A 123 9.27 12.35 18.77
C GLY A 123 10.47 13.31 18.65
N SER A 124 11.01 13.70 19.80
CA SER A 124 12.04 14.73 19.91
C SER A 124 13.44 14.29 19.49
N THR A 125 13.70 12.98 19.34
CA THR A 125 15.01 12.44 18.92
C THR A 125 14.93 11.80 17.53
N PRO A 126 16.04 11.69 16.77
CA PRO A 126 15.99 11.13 15.43
C PRO A 126 15.46 9.69 15.41
N ASP A 127 15.88 8.88 16.37
CA ASP A 127 15.57 7.46 16.46
C ASP A 127 14.40 7.18 17.40
N SER A 128 13.26 7.85 17.18
CA SER A 128 12.05 7.72 18.01
C SER A 128 10.78 7.39 17.22
N ALA A 129 10.91 7.10 15.92
CA ALA A 129 9.79 6.60 15.12
C ALA A 129 9.35 5.22 15.61
N THR A 130 8.04 4.96 15.59
CA THR A 130 7.42 3.70 16.04
C THR A 130 6.36 3.22 15.04
N SER A 131 5.08 3.47 15.27
CA SER A 131 3.95 3.08 14.42
C SER A 131 3.39 4.23 13.58
N GLN A 132 3.59 5.48 14.01
CA GLN A 132 2.95 6.63 13.37
C GLN A 132 3.64 6.99 12.05
N TRP A 133 2.82 7.33 11.05
CA TRP A 133 3.25 7.73 9.72
C TRP A 133 2.43 8.92 9.25
N PHE A 134 2.95 9.67 8.27
CA PHE A 134 2.23 10.74 7.62
C PHE A 134 2.47 10.77 6.13
N ILE A 135 1.47 11.26 5.38
CA ILE A 135 1.57 11.56 3.95
C ILE A 135 1.88 13.05 3.81
N ASN A 136 2.93 13.38 3.07
CA ASN A 136 3.29 14.75 2.71
C ASN A 136 2.28 15.29 1.67
N MET A 137 1.50 16.32 2.04
CA MET A 137 0.51 16.92 1.15
C MET A 137 1.08 18.05 0.28
N GLY A 138 2.28 18.51 0.60
CA GLY A 138 3.05 19.52 -0.12
C GLY A 138 4.55 19.21 -0.14
N ASN A 139 5.34 20.14 -0.69
CA ASN A 139 6.79 20.05 -0.58
C ASN A 139 7.23 20.53 0.81
N ASN A 140 7.64 19.59 1.66
CA ASN A 140 8.01 19.83 3.04
C ASN A 140 9.53 19.70 3.28
N ALA A 141 10.32 19.55 2.21
CA ALA A 141 11.75 19.29 2.25
C ALA A 141 12.53 20.32 3.07
N ALA A 142 12.24 21.61 2.86
CA ALA A 142 12.91 22.71 3.57
C ALA A 142 12.81 22.57 5.11
N ASN A 143 11.75 21.91 5.60
CA ASN A 143 11.50 21.70 7.01
C ASN A 143 11.89 20.28 7.45
N LEU A 144 11.20 19.27 6.92
CA LEU A 144 11.26 17.89 7.41
C LEU A 144 12.57 17.17 7.04
N ASP A 145 13.34 17.64 6.05
CA ASP A 145 14.64 17.02 5.76
C ASP A 145 15.73 17.51 6.72
N ASN A 146 15.53 18.67 7.35
CA ASN A 146 16.53 19.34 8.20
C ASN A 146 16.24 19.19 9.69
N GLN A 147 15.01 18.82 10.05
CA GLN A 147 14.60 18.70 11.45
C GLN A 147 15.05 17.40 12.10
N ASN A 148 15.83 17.51 13.18
CA ASN A 148 16.09 16.40 14.11
C ASN A 148 16.54 15.12 13.36
N GLY A 149 17.53 15.26 12.47
CA GLY A 149 18.07 14.17 11.64
C GLY A 149 17.26 13.85 10.37
N GLY A 150 16.23 14.63 10.05
CA GLY A 150 15.34 14.39 8.91
C GLY A 150 14.28 13.32 9.20
N PHE A 151 13.19 13.30 8.42
CA PHE A 151 12.12 12.30 8.56
C PHE A 151 12.24 11.24 7.46
N THR A 152 12.31 9.96 7.86
CA THR A 152 12.48 8.85 6.91
C THR A 152 11.27 8.68 6.01
N VAL A 153 11.42 9.02 4.73
CA VAL A 153 10.50 8.64 3.66
C VAL A 153 10.71 7.16 3.33
N PHE A 154 9.63 6.37 3.42
CA PHE A 154 9.66 4.92 3.20
C PHE A 154 8.61 4.43 2.19
N ALA A 155 7.72 5.30 1.72
CA ALA A 155 6.76 4.97 0.67
C ALA A 155 6.39 6.20 -0.17
N ARG A 156 5.69 5.94 -1.29
CA ARG A 156 5.08 6.96 -2.15
C ARG A 156 3.65 6.57 -2.45
N VAL A 157 2.71 7.48 -2.18
CA VAL A 157 1.33 7.36 -2.63
C VAL A 157 1.30 7.37 -4.15
N THR A 158 0.51 6.48 -4.75
CA THR A 158 0.37 6.40 -6.20
C THR A 158 -0.34 7.64 -6.74
N ALA A 159 -0.03 8.04 -7.97
CA ALA A 159 -0.65 9.20 -8.60
C ALA A 159 -2.20 9.14 -8.60
N PRO A 160 -2.87 8.01 -8.91
CA PRO A 160 -4.33 7.90 -8.82
C PRO A 160 -4.88 8.09 -7.40
N SER A 161 -4.14 7.64 -6.38
CA SER A 161 -4.56 7.72 -4.98
C SER A 161 -4.39 9.11 -4.35
N MET A 162 -3.64 10.02 -4.99
CA MET A 162 -3.47 11.38 -4.46
C MET A 162 -4.78 12.15 -4.35
N ALA A 163 -5.75 11.91 -5.24
CA ALA A 163 -7.05 12.57 -5.18
C ALA A 163 -7.83 12.22 -3.89
N VAL A 164 -7.67 10.99 -3.38
CA VAL A 164 -8.28 10.57 -2.11
C VAL A 164 -7.57 11.23 -0.93
N ALA A 165 -6.23 11.26 -0.93
CA ALA A 165 -5.45 11.96 0.08
C ALA A 165 -5.77 13.47 0.12
N ASP A 166 -5.94 14.12 -1.03
CA ASP A 166 -6.35 15.52 -1.13
C ASP A 166 -7.74 15.75 -0.56
N ARG A 167 -8.71 14.86 -0.83
CA ARG A 167 -10.05 14.95 -0.24
C ARG A 167 -10.01 14.87 1.28
N ILE A 168 -9.23 13.94 1.84
CA ILE A 168 -9.05 13.81 3.29
C ILE A 168 -8.42 15.08 3.88
N ALA A 169 -7.34 15.58 3.27
CA ALA A 169 -6.64 16.76 3.78
C ALA A 169 -7.48 18.05 3.76
N ASN A 170 -8.47 18.11 2.87
CA ASN A 170 -9.40 19.24 2.72
C ASN A 170 -10.70 19.11 3.54
N LEU A 171 -10.86 18.05 4.33
CA LEU A 171 -11.99 17.97 5.25
C LEU A 171 -11.95 19.10 6.29
N PRO A 172 -13.13 19.52 6.79
CA PRO A 172 -13.21 20.33 8.00
C PRO A 172 -12.41 19.68 9.13
N ARG A 173 -11.75 20.51 9.94
CA ARG A 173 -10.98 20.06 11.09
C ARG A 173 -11.56 20.64 12.36
N VAL A 174 -11.54 19.86 13.43
CA VAL A 174 -11.95 20.29 14.76
C VAL A 174 -10.84 20.06 15.76
N ASN A 175 -10.86 20.84 16.83
CA ASN A 175 -10.06 20.57 18.02
C ASN A 175 -10.87 19.67 18.95
N ALA A 176 -10.54 18.38 18.98
CA ALA A 176 -11.18 17.38 19.83
C ALA A 176 -10.39 17.13 21.15
N GLY A 177 -9.56 18.10 21.55
CA GLY A 177 -8.64 17.97 22.70
C GLY A 177 -7.32 17.29 22.32
N SER A 178 -6.29 17.39 23.17
CA SER A 178 -5.02 16.72 22.93
C SER A 178 -5.19 15.20 23.01
N PRO A 179 -4.66 14.40 22.06
CA PRO A 179 -3.73 14.75 20.98
C PRO A 179 -4.36 15.11 19.63
N PHE A 180 -5.68 15.30 19.56
CA PHE A 180 -6.51 15.47 18.36
C PHE A 180 -6.90 16.94 18.09
N THR A 181 -5.93 17.85 18.09
CA THR A 181 -6.19 19.30 17.94
C THR A 181 -6.50 19.74 16.51
N GLU A 182 -6.15 18.92 15.52
CA GLU A 182 -6.39 19.15 14.08
C GLU A 182 -7.06 17.92 13.44
N LEU A 183 -8.09 17.37 14.10
CA LEU A 183 -8.75 16.14 13.68
C LEU A 183 -9.63 16.40 12.44
N PRO A 184 -9.37 15.78 11.27
CA PRO A 184 -10.26 15.87 10.13
C PRO A 184 -11.55 15.10 10.42
N VAL A 185 -12.70 15.70 10.12
CA VAL A 185 -14.02 15.12 10.36
C VAL A 185 -14.84 15.04 9.09
N TYR A 186 -15.56 13.93 8.94
CA TYR A 186 -16.50 13.66 7.86
C TYR A 186 -17.94 13.74 8.40
N ASN A 187 -18.82 14.43 7.66
CA ASN A 187 -20.25 14.57 7.98
C ASN A 187 -20.56 15.03 9.42
N LEU A 188 -19.71 15.84 10.04
CA LEU A 188 -20.01 16.46 11.33
C LEU A 188 -20.91 17.67 11.12
N VAL A 189 -22.19 17.54 11.47
CA VAL A 189 -23.21 18.59 11.27
C VAL A 189 -23.75 19.05 12.61
N ASN A 190 -23.67 20.35 12.90
CA ASN A 190 -24.26 21.00 14.08
C ASN A 190 -23.90 20.34 15.44
N SER A 191 -22.72 19.73 15.54
CA SER A 191 -22.24 19.05 16.75
C SER A 191 -20.79 19.44 17.04
N THR A 192 -20.46 19.54 18.32
CA THR A 192 -19.08 19.64 18.81
C THR A 192 -18.54 18.30 19.31
N THR A 193 -19.41 17.29 19.44
CA THR A 193 -19.02 15.94 19.84
C THR A 193 -18.68 15.13 18.59
N VAL A 194 -17.41 14.75 18.47
CA VAL A 194 -16.92 13.85 17.42
C VAL A 194 -17.23 12.42 17.81
N THR A 195 -17.85 11.67 16.90
CA THR A 195 -18.07 10.23 17.04
C THR A 195 -17.17 9.47 16.06
N ARG A 196 -17.09 8.15 16.24
CA ARG A 196 -16.37 7.26 15.33
C ARG A 196 -16.80 7.41 13.87
N ASP A 197 -18.10 7.60 13.63
CA ASP A 197 -18.66 7.76 12.28
C ASP A 197 -18.22 9.06 11.59
N ASN A 198 -17.72 10.02 12.37
CA ASN A 198 -17.15 11.24 11.84
C ASN A 198 -15.64 11.14 11.57
N ALA A 199 -14.96 10.12 12.08
CA ALA A 199 -13.52 9.95 11.89
C ALA A 199 -13.22 9.40 10.48
N VAL A 200 -12.11 9.82 9.89
CA VAL A 200 -11.60 9.22 8.65
C VAL A 200 -10.94 7.88 8.99
N LEU A 201 -11.77 6.86 9.16
CA LEU A 201 -11.32 5.50 9.47
C LEU A 201 -10.57 4.89 8.29
N ILE A 202 -9.55 4.11 8.64
CA ILE A 202 -8.86 3.13 7.83
C ILE A 202 -9.40 1.77 8.30
N THR A 203 -10.34 1.21 7.55
CA THR A 203 -11.04 -0.01 7.95
C THR A 203 -10.15 -1.24 7.87
N GLU A 204 -9.15 -1.20 6.99
CA GLU A 204 -8.19 -2.27 6.78
C GLU A 204 -6.94 -1.72 6.09
N VAL A 205 -5.80 -2.40 6.28
CA VAL A 205 -4.59 -2.17 5.50
C VAL A 205 -4.13 -3.49 4.88
N THR A 206 -4.01 -3.53 3.55
CA THR A 206 -3.69 -4.77 2.82
C THR A 206 -2.42 -4.64 1.97
N GLU A 207 -1.57 -5.66 1.98
CA GLU A 207 -0.42 -5.80 1.07
C GLU A 207 -0.83 -6.40 -0.29
N PHE A 208 -0.22 -5.90 -1.37
CA PHE A 208 -0.36 -6.45 -2.71
C PHE A 208 0.95 -6.28 -3.52
N PRO A 209 1.20 -7.10 -4.57
CA PRO A 209 2.45 -7.01 -5.34
C PRO A 209 2.51 -5.73 -6.22
N ALA A 210 3.69 -5.09 -6.39
CA ALA A 210 3.84 -3.88 -7.24
C ALA A 210 3.78 -4.11 -8.74
N VAL A 211 4.14 -5.30 -9.22
CA VAL A 211 3.84 -5.68 -10.59
C VAL A 211 2.50 -6.40 -10.56
N GLN A 212 1.42 -5.63 -10.66
CA GLN A 212 0.15 -6.22 -11.08
C GLN A 212 0.05 -6.07 -12.58
N THR A 213 0.04 -7.20 -13.27
CA THR A 213 -0.41 -7.21 -14.66
C THR A 213 -1.85 -6.70 -14.72
N THR A 214 -2.31 -6.27 -15.91
CA THR A 214 -3.73 -5.96 -16.12
C THR A 214 -4.64 -7.08 -15.60
N SER A 215 -4.23 -8.33 -15.84
CA SER A 215 -4.93 -9.53 -15.41
C SER A 215 -4.96 -9.64 -13.87
N ASP A 216 -3.83 -9.39 -13.20
CA ASP A 216 -3.78 -9.41 -11.72
C ASP A 216 -4.74 -8.42 -11.09
N ARG A 217 -4.84 -7.19 -11.63
CA ARG A 217 -5.77 -6.17 -11.13
C ARG A 217 -7.21 -6.62 -11.22
N ILE A 218 -7.59 -7.19 -12.36
CA ILE A 218 -8.92 -7.73 -12.59
C ILE A 218 -9.19 -8.91 -11.65
N PHE A 219 -8.26 -9.86 -11.53
CA PHE A 219 -8.45 -11.03 -10.69
C PHE A 219 -8.51 -10.68 -9.20
N ASN A 220 -7.71 -9.73 -8.74
CA ASN A 220 -7.78 -9.23 -7.37
C ASN A 220 -9.12 -8.55 -7.08
N TYR A 221 -9.63 -7.74 -8.02
CA TYR A 221 -10.97 -7.16 -7.92
C TYR A 221 -12.04 -8.26 -7.81
N LEU A 222 -11.95 -9.31 -8.66
CA LEU A 222 -12.92 -10.41 -8.65
C LEU A 222 -12.85 -11.21 -7.34
N GLU A 223 -11.65 -11.48 -6.82
CA GLU A 223 -11.44 -12.15 -5.54
C GLU A 223 -12.12 -11.43 -4.38
N ALA A 224 -11.95 -10.11 -4.32
CA ALA A 224 -12.48 -9.30 -3.23
C ALA A 224 -14.00 -9.11 -3.31
N ASN A 225 -14.56 -8.98 -4.52
CA ASN A 225 -15.98 -8.64 -4.72
C ASN A 225 -16.87 -9.88 -4.93
N PHE A 226 -16.29 -11.01 -5.31
CA PHE A 226 -17.01 -12.27 -5.52
C PHE A 226 -16.36 -13.44 -4.78
N PRO A 227 -16.16 -13.33 -3.45
CA PRO A 227 -15.41 -14.30 -2.67
C PRO A 227 -16.02 -15.71 -2.69
N GLN A 228 -17.32 -15.85 -2.97
CA GLN A 228 -18.00 -17.15 -3.09
C GLN A 228 -17.49 -18.01 -4.25
N TYR A 229 -16.83 -17.42 -5.25
CA TYR A 229 -16.26 -18.13 -6.41
C TYR A 229 -14.74 -18.15 -6.42
N ALA A 230 -14.10 -17.48 -5.45
CA ALA A 230 -12.67 -17.18 -5.51
C ALA A 230 -11.93 -17.62 -4.23
N GLN A 231 -12.24 -18.84 -3.76
CA GLN A 231 -11.58 -19.44 -2.58
C GLN A 231 -10.60 -20.57 -2.95
N PRO A 232 -9.42 -20.64 -2.32
CA PRO A 232 -8.89 -19.64 -1.38
C PRO A 232 -8.43 -18.37 -2.11
N SER A 233 -8.47 -17.22 -1.42
CA SER A 233 -7.85 -15.98 -1.90
C SER A 233 -6.36 -16.19 -2.20
N LYS A 234 -5.76 -15.41 -3.11
CA LYS A 234 -4.37 -15.59 -3.57
C LYS A 234 -4.15 -16.95 -4.23
N ALA A 235 -5.05 -17.28 -5.15
CA ALA A 235 -5.03 -18.51 -5.93
C ALA A 235 -3.73 -18.74 -6.70
N PHE A 236 -3.51 -20.00 -7.09
CA PHE A 236 -2.44 -20.36 -8.02
C PHE A 236 -2.60 -19.57 -9.32
N THR A 237 -1.55 -18.84 -9.71
CA THR A 237 -1.51 -18.06 -10.95
C THR A 237 -0.62 -18.76 -11.97
N GLY A 238 -1.05 -18.79 -13.24
CA GLY A 238 -0.28 -19.42 -14.30
C GLY A 238 -0.64 -18.91 -15.69
N GLN A 239 0.15 -19.35 -16.67
CA GLN A 239 -0.11 -19.11 -18.09
C GLN A 239 -0.29 -20.45 -18.81
N ALA A 240 -1.39 -20.61 -19.54
CA ALA A 240 -1.62 -21.81 -20.33
C ALA A 240 -2.55 -21.52 -21.52
N GLN A 241 -2.24 -22.09 -22.69
CA GLN A 241 -3.11 -22.02 -23.88
C GLN A 241 -3.51 -20.58 -24.29
N GLY A 242 -2.64 -19.61 -24.03
CA GLY A 242 -2.86 -18.17 -24.29
C GLY A 242 -3.67 -17.44 -23.23
N TYR A 243 -4.04 -18.10 -22.13
CA TYR A 243 -4.63 -17.46 -20.96
C TYR A 243 -3.56 -17.10 -19.93
N ASP A 244 -3.63 -15.90 -19.39
CA ASP A 244 -3.20 -15.63 -18.01
C ASP A 244 -4.36 -16.02 -17.10
N TYR A 245 -4.16 -16.88 -16.09
CA TYR A 245 -5.27 -17.37 -15.28
C TYR A 245 -4.92 -17.51 -13.79
N ARG A 246 -5.97 -17.52 -12.96
CA ARG A 246 -5.94 -18.00 -11.58
C ARG A 246 -6.88 -19.18 -11.37
N TYR A 247 -6.45 -20.11 -10.53
CA TYR A 247 -7.22 -21.30 -10.15
C TYR A 247 -7.49 -21.36 -8.66
N TYR A 248 -8.78 -21.40 -8.31
CA TYR A 248 -9.31 -21.40 -6.95
C TYR A 248 -9.68 -22.82 -6.53
N SER A 249 -8.78 -23.52 -5.85
CA SER A 249 -8.96 -24.94 -5.51
C SER A 249 -10.14 -25.25 -4.59
N GLY A 250 -10.57 -24.30 -3.75
CA GLY A 250 -11.70 -24.48 -2.84
C GLY A 250 -13.06 -24.40 -3.51
N THR A 251 -13.14 -23.73 -4.66
CA THR A 251 -14.38 -23.57 -5.46
C THR A 251 -14.29 -24.27 -6.81
N ASN A 252 -13.11 -24.80 -7.15
CA ASN A 252 -12.79 -25.37 -8.45
C ASN A 252 -13.10 -24.40 -9.60
N VAL A 253 -12.77 -23.12 -9.47
CA VAL A 253 -13.04 -22.09 -10.48
C VAL A 253 -11.73 -21.61 -11.09
N TYR A 254 -11.76 -21.33 -12.40
CA TYR A 254 -10.72 -20.56 -13.07
C TYR A 254 -11.27 -19.19 -13.45
N VAL A 255 -10.44 -18.17 -13.31
CA VAL A 255 -10.61 -16.87 -13.99
C VAL A 255 -9.40 -16.64 -14.87
N GLY A 256 -9.59 -16.06 -16.04
CA GLY A 256 -8.48 -15.81 -16.95
C GLY A 256 -8.71 -14.66 -17.91
N THR A 257 -7.63 -14.13 -18.48
CA THR A 257 -7.68 -13.16 -19.56
C THR A 257 -7.02 -13.74 -20.80
N LYS A 258 -7.68 -13.57 -21.95
CA LYS A 258 -7.17 -13.99 -23.26
C LYS A 258 -7.83 -13.17 -24.36
N ASP A 259 -7.05 -12.77 -25.36
CA ASP A 259 -7.53 -12.05 -26.55
C ASP A 259 -8.38 -10.80 -26.21
N GLY A 260 -7.99 -10.06 -25.18
CA GLY A 260 -8.69 -8.86 -24.72
C GLY A 260 -10.01 -9.11 -24.00
N GLN A 261 -10.32 -10.37 -23.65
CA GLN A 261 -11.53 -10.78 -22.93
C GLN A 261 -11.16 -11.36 -21.56
N VAL A 262 -12.04 -11.15 -20.59
CA VAL A 262 -12.02 -11.81 -19.27
C VAL A 262 -12.95 -13.02 -19.34
N TRP A 263 -12.49 -14.14 -18.82
CA TRP A 263 -13.15 -15.43 -18.88
C TRP A 263 -13.26 -16.05 -17.49
N TYR A 264 -14.26 -16.88 -17.29
CA TYR A 264 -14.30 -17.83 -16.18
C TYR A 264 -14.63 -19.24 -16.67
N LEU A 265 -14.19 -20.24 -15.91
CA LEU A 265 -14.55 -21.64 -16.12
C LEU A 265 -14.89 -22.25 -14.76
N LEU A 266 -16.08 -22.84 -14.66
CA LEU A 266 -16.49 -23.60 -13.48
C LEU A 266 -16.00 -25.04 -13.66
N GLY A 267 -15.09 -25.50 -12.80
CA GLY A 267 -14.47 -26.81 -12.90
C GLY A 267 -15.38 -28.00 -12.60
N ALA A 268 -16.61 -27.76 -12.13
CA ALA A 268 -17.68 -28.76 -12.04
C ALA A 268 -18.75 -28.61 -13.16
N GLY A 269 -18.54 -27.68 -14.10
CA GLY A 269 -19.44 -27.39 -15.23
C GLY A 269 -19.16 -28.23 -16.48
N ASP A 270 -19.66 -27.76 -17.61
CA ASP A 270 -19.55 -28.37 -18.95
C ASP A 270 -18.13 -28.34 -19.56
N GLY A 271 -17.14 -27.80 -18.85
CA GLY A 271 -15.79 -27.61 -19.36
C GLY A 271 -15.64 -26.43 -20.32
N VAL A 272 -16.65 -25.56 -20.42
CA VAL A 272 -16.68 -24.42 -21.34
C VAL A 272 -16.29 -23.13 -20.61
N ALA A 273 -15.34 -22.39 -21.17
CA ALA A 273 -15.00 -21.06 -20.69
C ALA A 273 -16.07 -20.05 -21.15
N HIS A 274 -16.59 -19.27 -20.22
CA HIS A 274 -17.60 -18.25 -20.48
C HIS A 274 -16.96 -16.85 -20.36
N SER A 275 -17.27 -15.95 -21.30
CA SER A 275 -16.77 -14.57 -21.24
C SER A 275 -17.55 -13.76 -20.19
N LEU A 276 -16.82 -12.95 -19.43
CA LEU A 276 -17.33 -11.91 -18.53
C LEU A 276 -17.35 -10.53 -19.18
N GLY A 277 -16.79 -10.37 -20.38
CA GLY A 277 -16.64 -9.09 -21.08
C GLY A 277 -15.18 -8.72 -21.34
N THR A 278 -14.93 -7.47 -21.73
CA THR A 278 -13.61 -7.04 -22.17
C THR A 278 -12.65 -6.78 -21.01
N VAL A 279 -11.36 -7.01 -21.24
CA VAL A 279 -10.28 -6.63 -20.30
C VAL A 279 -10.29 -5.14 -20.02
N ALA A 280 -10.60 -4.28 -21.00
CA ALA A 280 -10.63 -2.84 -20.83
C ALA A 280 -11.72 -2.40 -19.84
N ASP A 281 -12.94 -2.95 -19.96
CA ASP A 281 -14.06 -2.62 -19.08
C ASP A 281 -13.79 -3.10 -17.65
N TRP A 282 -13.33 -4.35 -17.50
CA TRP A 282 -12.99 -4.91 -16.20
C TRP A 282 -11.80 -4.23 -15.55
N LEU A 283 -10.80 -3.81 -16.32
CA LEU A 283 -9.68 -3.03 -15.79
C LEU A 283 -10.17 -1.67 -15.28
N ALA A 284 -11.07 -0.99 -16.00
CA ALA A 284 -11.64 0.27 -15.54
C ALA A 284 -12.45 0.10 -14.24
N VAL A 285 -13.22 -0.98 -14.12
CA VAL A 285 -13.95 -1.33 -12.89
C VAL A 285 -12.98 -1.62 -11.75
N ALA A 286 -11.97 -2.44 -11.99
CA ALA A 286 -10.94 -2.78 -11.00
C ALA A 286 -10.21 -1.51 -10.51
N GLN A 287 -9.75 -0.66 -11.43
CA GLN A 287 -9.12 0.61 -11.11
C GLN A 287 -10.04 1.56 -10.35
N GLY A 288 -11.34 1.61 -10.70
CA GLY A 288 -12.34 2.42 -10.01
C GLY A 288 -12.61 1.97 -8.57
N ALA A 289 -12.48 0.67 -8.30
CA ALA A 289 -12.50 0.11 -6.96
C ALA A 289 -11.12 0.18 -6.26
N GLY A 290 -10.13 0.78 -6.93
CA GLY A 290 -8.72 0.74 -6.61
C GLY A 290 -8.21 -0.67 -6.67
N TYR A 291 -7.71 -1.16 -7.81
CA TYR A 291 -6.96 -2.42 -7.96
C TYR A 291 -5.98 -2.20 -9.10
#